data_AF-A0A935DLB4-F1
#
_entry.id   AF-A0A935DLB4-F1
#
_cell.length_a   1.000
_cell.length_b   1.000
_cell.length_c   1.000
_cell.angle_alpha   90.00
_cell.angle_beta   90.00
_cell.angle_gamma   90.00
#
_symmetry.space_group_name_H-M   'P 1'
#
loop_
_entity.id
_entity.type
_entity.pdbx_description
1 polymer ?
#
loop_
_entity_poly.entity_id
_entity_poly.type
_entity_poly.pdbx_seq_one_letter_code
_entity_poly.pdbx_strand_id
1 'polypeptide(L)'
;MVGELGRLRHGSGQMFHLSMPGDGAEGYAFLTAQEVAPCGLDTGTPAPLRVSHPVTPTAVHASSFIAARDRQYPPELAFDGDPGDGVERGRPWLWRGRVDRGVVRHTDRSRRVTLTTGWDRVSGHGEDLFTGNSHLRRVSFQVDGRTVGTPDVAEDDREVTFEHLHAVGSTVRLVAEAVWPGARWSDLCIAEITIEGTLRQTVASPPPRPSSDDETGAGGDDADQSRCLYQTYTSFHLRPTETVTRVGSEEVATNPQVRVLRAGTTLRGRDGIFYVRFLDGSEREGWMFIPLRDLGPGCPQI
;
A
#
# COMPACT_ATOMS: atom_id res chain seq x y z
N MET A 1 -17.07 -5.63 -60.17
CA MET A 1 -16.12 -6.71 -60.49
C MET A 1 -16.24 -7.74 -59.39
N VAL A 2 -16.67 -8.94 -59.75
CA VAL A 2 -16.93 -10.05 -58.82
C VAL A 2 -15.61 -10.72 -58.46
N GLY A 3 -15.48 -11.10 -57.19
CA GLY A 3 -14.49 -12.05 -56.69
C GLY A 3 -14.24 -11.80 -55.21
N GLU A 4 -14.12 -12.76 -54.30
CA GLU A 4 -14.38 -14.19 -54.25
C GLU A 4 -14.20 -14.49 -52.74
N LEU A 5 -15.14 -15.20 -52.10
CA LEU A 5 -15.02 -15.56 -50.68
C LEU A 5 -14.04 -16.73 -50.54
N GLY A 6 -12.78 -16.42 -50.24
CA GLY A 6 -11.76 -17.41 -49.91
C GLY A 6 -11.89 -17.92 -48.47
N ARG A 7 -12.22 -19.21 -48.31
CA ARG A 7 -11.95 -20.00 -47.09
C ARG A 7 -10.51 -20.52 -47.09
N LEU A 8 -10.01 -20.84 -45.88
CA LEU A 8 -8.72 -21.48 -45.47
C LEU A 8 -7.72 -20.45 -44.88
N ARG A 9 -6.97 -20.67 -43.79
CA ARG A 9 -6.58 -21.83 -42.97
C ARG A 9 -6.10 -21.31 -41.58
N HIS A 10 -6.13 -22.17 -40.56
CA HIS A 10 -5.41 -21.95 -39.31
C HIS A 10 -3.89 -21.80 -39.54
N GLY A 11 -3.28 -20.81 -38.88
CA GLY A 11 -1.83 -20.76 -38.61
C GLY A 11 -0.98 -19.94 -39.58
N SER A 12 -0.88 -18.63 -39.35
CA SER A 12 0.32 -17.80 -39.62
C SER A 12 0.06 -16.39 -39.07
N GLY A 13 1.01 -15.86 -38.31
CA GLY A 13 0.89 -14.56 -37.62
C GLY A 13 0.58 -13.41 -38.58
N GLN A 14 -0.31 -12.52 -38.15
CA GLN A 14 -0.55 -11.25 -38.82
C GLN A 14 0.55 -10.25 -38.45
N MET A 15 1.06 -9.60 -39.48
CA MET A 15 1.99 -8.47 -39.41
C MET A 15 1.14 -7.19 -39.48
N PHE A 16 1.21 -6.33 -38.48
CA PHE A 16 0.56 -5.00 -38.53
C PHE A 16 1.60 -3.95 -38.94
N HIS A 17 1.26 -3.15 -39.95
CA HIS A 17 2.06 -1.99 -40.37
C HIS A 17 1.47 -0.74 -39.68
N LEU A 18 2.19 -0.15 -38.74
CA LEU A 18 1.83 1.13 -38.11
C LEU A 18 2.54 2.26 -38.84
N SER A 19 1.80 3.17 -39.47
CA SER A 19 2.35 4.44 -39.97
C SER A 19 2.03 5.51 -38.93
N MET A 20 3.05 6.18 -38.39
CA MET A 20 2.89 7.28 -37.44
C MET A 20 3.21 8.62 -38.11
N PRO A 21 2.36 9.65 -37.95
CA PRO A 21 2.75 11.02 -38.26
C PRO A 21 3.26 11.74 -36.99
N GLY A 22 4.50 12.23 -37.02
CA GLY A 22 5.00 13.22 -36.05
C GLY A 22 6.33 12.85 -35.38
N ASP A 23 7.30 13.76 -35.47
CA ASP A 23 8.69 13.61 -35.02
C ASP A 23 8.83 13.55 -33.49
N GLY A 24 9.58 12.56 -32.99
CA GLY A 24 10.22 12.59 -31.67
C GLY A 24 9.97 11.41 -30.74
N ALA A 25 10.55 10.24 -31.07
CA ALA A 25 11.25 9.25 -30.20
C ALA A 25 10.59 8.79 -28.85
N GLU A 26 10.50 7.51 -28.43
CA GLU A 26 11.04 6.19 -28.80
C GLU A 26 10.01 5.06 -28.45
N GLY A 27 10.15 3.86 -29.05
CA GLY A 27 9.35 2.63 -28.78
C GLY A 27 9.56 2.07 -27.37
N TYR A 28 8.86 1.01 -26.89
CA TYR A 28 8.90 -0.40 -27.32
C TYR A 28 7.64 -1.20 -26.88
N ALA A 29 7.47 -2.42 -27.42
CA ALA A 29 6.50 -3.42 -27.00
C ALA A 29 7.21 -4.71 -26.51
N PHE A 30 6.62 -5.42 -25.56
CA PHE A 30 7.00 -6.79 -25.20
C PHE A 30 5.79 -7.72 -25.14
N LEU A 31 5.87 -8.82 -25.87
CA LEU A 31 5.05 -10.03 -25.72
C LEU A 31 5.98 -11.15 -25.24
N THR A 32 5.62 -11.82 -24.15
CA THR A 32 6.23 -13.10 -23.78
C THR A 32 5.12 -14.13 -23.66
N ALA A 33 5.21 -15.15 -24.51
CA ALA A 33 4.30 -16.29 -24.54
C ALA A 33 4.46 -17.16 -23.29
N GLN A 34 3.35 -17.75 -22.84
CA GLN A 34 3.36 -18.93 -21.97
C GLN A 34 2.88 -20.13 -22.80
N GLU A 35 3.60 -21.23 -22.65
CA GLU A 35 3.45 -22.51 -23.33
C GLU A 35 2.01 -23.05 -23.23
N VAL A 36 1.36 -23.28 -24.39
CA VAL A 36 0.06 -23.98 -24.45
C VAL A 36 0.34 -25.47 -24.49
N ALA A 37 0.21 -26.13 -23.34
CA ALA A 37 0.21 -27.58 -23.26
C ALA A 37 -1.03 -28.15 -24.01
N PRO A 38 -0.92 -29.31 -24.67
CA PRO A 38 -2.03 -29.93 -25.39
C PRO A 38 -3.17 -30.29 -24.43
N CYS A 39 -4.41 -30.15 -24.92
CA CYS A 39 -5.64 -30.46 -24.21
C CYS A 39 -5.68 -31.93 -23.76
N GLY A 40 -5.19 -32.21 -22.56
CA GLY A 40 -5.54 -33.41 -21.81
C GLY A 40 -6.90 -33.18 -21.16
N LEU A 41 -7.86 -34.06 -21.43
CA LEU A 41 -9.10 -34.18 -20.66
C LEU A 41 -8.72 -34.69 -19.26
N ASP A 42 -8.30 -33.76 -18.40
CA ASP A 42 -8.10 -34.00 -16.98
C ASP A 42 -9.47 -34.06 -16.33
N THR A 43 -9.82 -35.17 -15.68
CA THR A 43 -11.05 -35.38 -14.91
C THR A 43 -10.96 -34.62 -13.57
N GLY A 44 -10.54 -33.36 -13.66
CA GLY A 44 -9.86 -32.59 -12.62
C GLY A 44 -10.66 -32.49 -11.33
N THR A 45 -9.98 -32.79 -10.23
CA THR A 45 -10.36 -32.32 -8.90
C THR A 45 -10.75 -30.84 -9.01
N PRO A 46 -11.95 -30.43 -8.56
CA PRO A 46 -12.39 -29.04 -8.69
C PRO A 46 -11.32 -28.13 -8.09
N ALA A 47 -10.83 -27.18 -8.89
CA ALA A 47 -9.84 -26.22 -8.44
C ALA A 47 -10.35 -25.58 -7.14
N PRO A 48 -9.54 -25.52 -6.07
CA PRO A 48 -10.00 -24.97 -4.81
C PRO A 48 -10.53 -23.55 -5.04
N LEU A 49 -11.72 -23.27 -4.52
CA LEU A 49 -12.32 -21.94 -4.50
C LEU A 49 -11.32 -20.97 -3.88
N ARG A 50 -10.73 -20.11 -4.71
CA ARG A 50 -9.80 -19.07 -4.26
C ARG A 50 -10.61 -17.90 -3.73
N VAL A 51 -10.90 -17.93 -2.44
CA VAL A 51 -11.51 -16.81 -1.71
C VAL A 51 -10.52 -15.65 -1.74
N SER A 52 -10.95 -14.48 -2.21
CA SER A 52 -10.22 -13.23 -2.06
C SER A 52 -10.54 -12.63 -0.69
N HIS A 53 -9.54 -11.99 -0.09
CA HIS A 53 -9.69 -11.28 1.17
C HIS A 53 -9.22 -9.82 0.99
N PRO A 54 -9.83 -8.87 1.71
CA PRO A 54 -9.26 -7.53 1.86
C PRO A 54 -7.84 -7.63 2.42
N VAL A 55 -6.93 -6.87 1.83
CA VAL A 55 -5.52 -6.80 2.22
C VAL A 55 -5.26 -5.41 2.78
N THR A 56 -4.96 -5.34 4.08
CA THR A 56 -4.55 -4.10 4.72
C THR A 56 -3.06 -3.87 4.49
N PRO A 57 -2.65 -2.70 3.96
CA PRO A 57 -1.24 -2.31 3.85
C PRO A 57 -0.55 -2.36 5.21
N THR A 58 0.68 -2.87 5.26
CA THR A 58 1.51 -2.72 6.47
C THR A 58 2.03 -1.29 6.62
N ALA A 59 2.26 -0.60 5.50
CA ALA A 59 2.75 0.77 5.43
C ALA A 59 2.03 1.56 4.33
N VAL A 60 1.75 2.83 4.59
CA VAL A 60 1.21 3.73 3.58
C VAL A 60 2.06 4.98 3.53
N HIS A 61 2.38 5.42 2.32
CA HIS A 61 3.12 6.65 2.09
C HIS A 61 2.34 7.52 1.10
N ALA A 62 2.73 8.78 1.01
CA ALA A 62 2.33 9.67 -0.06
C ALA A 62 3.46 10.67 -0.31
N SER A 63 3.53 11.29 -1.49
CA SER A 63 4.54 12.33 -1.73
C SER A 63 4.34 13.52 -0.81
N SER A 64 3.09 13.84 -0.52
CA SER A 64 2.66 14.87 0.40
C SER A 64 1.21 14.68 0.78
N PHE A 65 0.83 15.26 1.90
CA PHE A 65 -0.52 15.30 2.41
C PHE A 65 -0.70 16.59 3.22
N ILE A 66 -1.94 16.96 3.51
CA ILE A 66 -2.19 18.17 4.28
C ILE A 66 -2.02 17.88 5.78
N ALA A 67 -1.03 18.55 6.37
CA ALA A 67 -0.78 18.58 7.80
C ALA A 67 -1.01 20.01 8.33
N ALA A 68 -2.27 20.34 8.64
CA ALA A 68 -2.64 21.60 9.28
C ALA A 68 -2.49 21.50 10.81
N ARG A 69 -2.39 22.65 11.50
CA ARG A 69 -2.15 22.69 12.95
C ARG A 69 -3.24 21.98 13.77
N ASP A 70 -4.48 22.06 13.32
CA ASP A 70 -5.64 21.48 13.99
C ASP A 70 -6.11 20.16 13.36
N ARG A 71 -5.55 19.76 12.22
CA ARG A 71 -6.02 18.61 11.41
C ARG A 71 -4.89 17.97 10.60
N GLN A 72 -4.83 16.65 10.64
CA GLN A 72 -3.90 15.88 9.82
C GLN A 72 -4.71 14.95 8.92
N TYR A 73 -4.30 14.85 7.66
CA TYR A 73 -4.93 13.99 6.67
C TYR A 73 -3.91 12.97 6.16
N PRO A 74 -3.49 12.03 7.01
CA PRO A 74 -2.44 11.10 6.66
C PRO A 74 -2.99 10.00 5.70
N PRO A 75 -2.13 9.41 4.86
CA PRO A 75 -2.52 8.40 3.85
C PRO A 75 -3.24 7.17 4.34
N GLU A 76 -3.06 6.84 5.61
CA GLU A 76 -3.66 5.68 6.25
C GLU A 76 -5.20 5.77 6.29
N LEU A 77 -5.77 6.97 6.23
CA LEU A 77 -7.23 7.16 6.21
C LEU A 77 -7.87 6.69 4.89
N ALA A 78 -7.11 6.53 3.81
CA ALA A 78 -7.65 5.94 2.59
C ALA A 78 -7.78 4.40 2.66
N PHE A 79 -7.51 3.79 3.82
CA PHE A 79 -7.53 2.33 4.02
C PHE A 79 -8.25 1.95 5.32
N ASP A 80 -8.99 2.87 5.94
CA ASP A 80 -9.66 2.62 7.21
C ASP A 80 -11.02 1.91 7.06
N GLY A 81 -11.48 1.74 5.82
CA GLY A 81 -12.73 1.06 5.48
C GLY A 81 -13.97 1.90 5.73
N ASP A 82 -13.80 3.18 6.09
CA ASP A 82 -14.89 4.14 6.10
C ASP A 82 -14.63 5.22 5.04
N PRO A 83 -15.33 5.17 3.89
CA PRO A 83 -15.25 6.24 2.88
C PRO A 83 -15.72 7.61 3.43
N GLY A 84 -16.15 7.65 4.69
CA GLY A 84 -16.76 8.75 5.39
C GLY A 84 -16.10 9.29 6.67
N ASP A 85 -15.09 8.67 7.28
CA ASP A 85 -14.67 9.01 8.67
C ASP A 85 -13.89 10.34 8.81
N GLY A 86 -13.91 11.20 7.80
CA GLY A 86 -13.36 12.57 7.88
C GLY A 86 -14.28 13.64 8.40
N VAL A 87 -15.50 13.26 8.78
CA VAL A 87 -16.60 14.21 8.92
C VAL A 87 -17.18 14.25 10.32
N GLU A 88 -16.43 13.93 11.37
CA GLU A 88 -16.94 14.36 12.68
C GLU A 88 -16.87 15.89 12.88
N ARG A 89 -16.22 16.69 12.02
CA ARG A 89 -16.19 18.18 12.15
C ARG A 89 -16.23 18.99 10.86
N GLY A 90 -17.07 18.62 9.91
CA GLY A 90 -17.65 19.54 8.92
C GLY A 90 -16.70 20.40 8.09
N ARG A 91 -15.52 19.90 7.68
CA ARG A 91 -14.71 20.62 6.68
C ARG A 91 -13.96 19.68 5.73
N PRO A 92 -13.64 20.17 4.52
CA PRO A 92 -13.09 19.35 3.47
C PRO A 92 -11.80 18.56 3.78
N TRP A 93 -11.70 17.29 3.35
CA TRP A 93 -10.43 16.61 3.09
C TRP A 93 -9.73 17.23 1.90
N LEU A 94 -8.40 17.25 1.92
CA LEU A 94 -7.61 17.81 0.83
C LEU A 94 -6.27 17.07 0.76
N TRP A 95 -5.97 16.47 -0.39
CA TRP A 95 -4.67 15.92 -0.73
C TRP A 95 -3.92 16.86 -1.67
N ARG A 96 -2.92 17.57 -1.17
CA ARG A 96 -2.03 18.34 -2.03
C ARG A 96 -0.85 17.48 -2.43
N GLY A 97 -0.81 16.93 -3.65
CA GLY A 97 0.38 16.26 -4.18
C GLY A 97 0.13 15.06 -5.08
N ARG A 98 1.17 14.70 -5.84
CA ARG A 98 1.23 13.52 -6.71
C ARG A 98 1.29 12.27 -5.83
N VAL A 99 0.32 11.36 -5.82
CA VAL A 99 0.51 10.12 -5.04
C VAL A 99 1.68 9.35 -5.68
N ASP A 100 2.81 9.27 -4.98
CA ASP A 100 4.05 8.69 -5.52
C ASP A 100 4.41 7.35 -4.88
N ARG A 101 3.71 6.88 -3.84
CA ARG A 101 3.94 5.52 -3.30
C ARG A 101 2.96 5.20 -2.19
N GLY A 102 2.05 4.25 -2.39
CA GLY A 102 1.71 3.35 -1.29
C GLY A 102 2.86 2.34 -1.17
N VAL A 103 3.11 1.74 -0.02
CA VAL A 103 4.04 0.59 0.07
C VAL A 103 3.33 -0.54 0.78
N VAL A 104 2.47 -1.25 0.05
CA VAL A 104 1.87 -2.48 0.54
C VAL A 104 2.92 -3.60 0.48
N ARG A 105 3.62 -3.86 1.58
CA ARG A 105 4.52 -5.02 1.70
C ARG A 105 3.78 -6.30 2.04
N HIS A 106 3.17 -6.88 1.03
CA HIS A 106 2.67 -8.26 1.08
C HIS A 106 3.09 -8.99 -0.19
N THR A 107 3.67 -10.19 -0.06
CA THR A 107 3.93 -11.08 -1.20
C THR A 107 2.65 -11.79 -1.64
N ASP A 108 1.72 -11.00 -2.16
CA ASP A 108 0.41 -11.49 -2.56
C ASP A 108 0.15 -11.26 -4.04
N ARG A 109 -0.80 -12.05 -4.56
CA ARG A 109 -1.38 -11.78 -5.87
C ARG A 109 -2.58 -10.86 -5.65
N SER A 110 -2.40 -9.57 -5.87
CA SER A 110 -3.51 -8.63 -5.95
C SER A 110 -4.42 -9.05 -7.10
N ARG A 111 -5.73 -9.12 -6.86
CA ARG A 111 -6.72 -9.50 -7.87
C ARG A 111 -7.58 -8.31 -8.29
N ARG A 112 -7.95 -7.50 -7.31
CA ARG A 112 -8.80 -6.33 -7.48
C ARG A 112 -8.27 -5.20 -6.62
N VAL A 113 -8.23 -4.00 -7.18
CA VAL A 113 -8.03 -2.77 -6.42
C VAL A 113 -9.16 -1.83 -6.78
N THR A 114 -9.87 -1.33 -5.78
CA THR A 114 -10.96 -0.36 -5.95
C THR A 114 -10.54 0.95 -5.29
N LEU A 115 -10.78 2.05 -5.99
CA LEU A 115 -10.49 3.41 -5.49
C LEU A 115 -11.77 4.23 -5.53
N THR A 116 -12.09 4.91 -4.43
CA THR A 116 -13.05 6.03 -4.46
C THR A 116 -12.28 7.27 -4.92
N THR A 117 -12.55 7.69 -6.16
CA THR A 117 -11.71 8.57 -6.99
C THR A 117 -11.66 10.02 -6.53
N GLY A 118 -12.56 10.39 -5.63
CA GLY A 118 -12.76 11.70 -5.06
C GLY A 118 -13.41 11.57 -3.70
N TRP A 119 -14.02 12.65 -3.23
CA TRP A 119 -14.78 12.59 -1.98
C TRP A 119 -16.26 12.39 -2.23
N ASP A 120 -16.68 11.14 -2.17
CA ASP A 120 -18.07 10.77 -2.41
C ASP A 120 -18.99 11.06 -1.21
N ARG A 121 -19.22 12.36 -0.93
CA ARG A 121 -20.12 12.82 0.12
C ARG A 121 -20.85 14.10 -0.24
N VAL A 122 -21.98 14.31 0.45
CA VAL A 122 -22.70 15.58 0.45
C VAL A 122 -22.44 16.28 1.78
N SER A 123 -22.13 17.58 1.73
CA SER A 123 -21.92 18.40 2.93
C SER A 123 -23.22 18.60 3.72
N GLY A 124 -23.12 19.07 4.97
CA GLY A 124 -24.30 19.45 5.76
C GLY A 124 -25.15 20.58 5.16
N HIS A 125 -24.65 21.26 4.12
CA HIS A 125 -25.36 22.28 3.36
C HIS A 125 -25.90 21.77 2.01
N GLY A 126 -25.83 20.47 1.73
CA GLY A 126 -26.35 19.88 0.49
C GLY A 126 -25.40 19.98 -0.71
N GLU A 127 -24.15 20.37 -0.50
CA GLU A 127 -23.14 20.47 -1.57
C GLU A 127 -22.48 19.13 -1.82
N ASP A 128 -22.38 18.73 -3.10
CA ASP A 128 -21.60 17.57 -3.51
C ASP A 128 -20.09 17.85 -3.38
N LEU A 129 -19.45 17.18 -2.42
CA LEU A 129 -18.03 17.35 -2.15
C LEU A 129 -17.15 16.66 -3.19
N PHE A 130 -17.71 15.78 -4.03
CA PHE A 130 -16.98 15.11 -5.09
C PHE A 130 -16.55 16.10 -6.17
N THR A 131 -17.51 16.87 -6.70
CA THR A 131 -17.26 17.93 -7.69
C THR A 131 -16.68 19.20 -7.08
N GLY A 132 -16.87 19.41 -5.76
CA GLY A 132 -16.23 20.51 -5.03
C GLY A 132 -14.70 20.38 -4.96
N ASN A 133 -14.17 19.16 -4.84
CA ASN A 133 -12.74 18.86 -4.74
C ASN A 133 -12.16 18.34 -6.05
N SER A 134 -10.84 18.40 -6.21
CA SER A 134 -10.21 17.75 -7.37
C SER A 134 -10.21 16.24 -7.18
N HIS A 135 -10.49 15.48 -8.24
CA HIS A 135 -10.61 14.03 -8.19
C HIS A 135 -9.88 13.38 -9.38
N LEU A 136 -9.67 12.06 -9.32
CA LEU A 136 -8.89 11.34 -10.33
C LEU A 136 -9.55 11.42 -11.70
N ARG A 137 -8.76 11.78 -12.72
CA ARG A 137 -9.13 11.67 -14.14
C ARG A 137 -8.39 10.52 -14.81
N ARG A 138 -7.15 10.27 -14.41
CA ARG A 138 -6.33 9.18 -14.93
C ARG A 138 -5.38 8.72 -13.86
N VAL A 139 -5.36 7.41 -13.62
CA VAL A 139 -4.56 6.82 -12.55
C VAL A 139 -3.82 5.59 -13.05
N SER A 140 -2.53 5.52 -12.78
CA SER A 140 -1.71 4.32 -13.02
C SER A 140 -1.57 3.52 -11.74
N PHE A 141 -1.86 2.23 -11.80
CA PHE A 141 -1.53 1.28 -10.74
C PHE A 141 -0.24 0.56 -11.12
N GLN A 142 0.72 0.53 -10.20
CA GLN A 142 2.02 -0.09 -10.37
C GLN A 142 2.24 -1.14 -9.29
N VAL A 143 2.87 -2.25 -9.65
CA VAL A 143 3.31 -3.30 -8.73
C VAL A 143 4.81 -3.48 -8.90
N ASP A 144 5.57 -3.32 -7.82
CA ASP A 144 7.04 -3.31 -7.81
C ASP A 144 7.65 -2.39 -8.89
N GLY A 145 7.03 -1.21 -9.05
CA GLY A 145 7.46 -0.18 -10.01
C GLY A 145 7.02 -0.42 -11.46
N ARG A 146 6.42 -1.57 -11.78
CA ARG A 146 5.86 -1.84 -13.11
C ARG A 146 4.39 -1.44 -13.16
N THR A 147 4.01 -0.60 -14.13
CA THR A 147 2.60 -0.30 -14.40
C THR A 147 1.85 -1.55 -14.85
N VAL A 148 0.72 -1.82 -14.20
CA VAL A 148 -0.16 -2.96 -14.49
C VAL A 148 -1.50 -2.52 -15.10
N GLY A 149 -1.88 -1.25 -14.96
CA GLY A 149 -3.04 -0.65 -15.61
C GLY A 149 -3.08 0.86 -15.46
N THR A 150 -3.73 1.53 -16.41
CA THR A 150 -3.87 3.00 -16.44
C THR A 150 -5.27 3.40 -16.93
N PRO A 151 -6.34 3.14 -16.15
CA PRO A 151 -7.68 3.57 -16.53
C PRO A 151 -7.79 5.10 -16.55
N ASP A 152 -8.56 5.59 -17.52
CA ASP A 152 -9.17 6.92 -17.47
C ASP A 152 -10.47 6.82 -16.67
N VAL A 153 -10.83 7.89 -15.96
CA VAL A 153 -11.98 8.01 -15.05
C VAL A 153 -12.84 9.16 -15.54
N ALA A 154 -14.13 8.93 -15.77
CA ALA A 154 -15.05 9.99 -16.19
C ALA A 154 -15.18 11.04 -15.07
N GLU A 155 -15.64 12.25 -15.43
CA GLU A 155 -15.78 13.36 -14.47
C GLU A 155 -16.81 13.08 -13.36
N ASP A 156 -17.76 12.18 -13.60
CA ASP A 156 -18.80 11.76 -12.66
C ASP A 156 -18.56 10.36 -12.07
N ASP A 157 -17.51 9.65 -12.49
CA ASP A 157 -17.15 8.34 -11.97
C ASP A 157 -16.51 8.47 -10.58
N ARG A 158 -17.26 8.05 -9.56
CA ARG A 158 -16.83 8.11 -8.15
C ARG A 158 -15.95 6.95 -7.73
N GLU A 159 -15.89 5.91 -8.55
CA GLU A 159 -15.13 4.70 -8.29
C GLU A 159 -14.38 4.28 -9.54
N VAL A 160 -13.15 3.77 -9.37
CA VAL A 160 -12.45 3.04 -10.43
C VAL A 160 -11.93 1.72 -9.87
N THR A 161 -12.16 0.64 -10.61
CA THR A 161 -11.71 -0.70 -10.25
C THR A 161 -10.66 -1.19 -11.25
N PHE A 162 -9.52 -1.66 -10.72
CA PHE A 162 -8.53 -2.46 -11.43
C PHE A 162 -8.88 -3.93 -11.27
N GLU A 163 -9.54 -4.52 -12.26
CA GLU A 163 -9.89 -5.94 -12.25
C GLU A 163 -8.80 -6.81 -12.88
N HIS A 164 -8.86 -8.11 -12.60
CA HIS A 164 -8.01 -9.13 -13.18
C HIS A 164 -6.52 -8.84 -13.07
N LEU A 165 -6.12 -8.20 -11.96
CA LEU A 165 -4.72 -7.99 -11.66
C LEU A 165 -4.06 -9.37 -11.54
N HIS A 166 -3.10 -9.63 -12.42
CA HIS A 166 -2.30 -10.85 -12.43
C HIS A 166 -0.86 -10.54 -12.05
N ALA A 167 -0.67 -9.46 -11.30
CA ALA A 167 0.60 -9.05 -10.77
C ALA A 167 0.82 -9.68 -9.38
N VAL A 168 2.06 -10.14 -9.17
CA VAL A 168 2.57 -10.55 -7.87
C VAL A 168 3.69 -9.58 -7.56
N GLY A 169 3.65 -8.97 -6.38
CA GLY A 169 4.70 -8.07 -5.97
C GLY A 169 4.58 -7.67 -4.52
N SER A 170 5.63 -7.03 -4.02
CA SER A 170 5.79 -6.64 -2.63
C SER A 170 5.51 -5.18 -2.35
N THR A 171 5.19 -4.40 -3.39
CA THR A 171 4.88 -2.98 -3.26
C THR A 171 3.86 -2.63 -4.33
N VAL A 172 2.89 -1.78 -3.97
CA VAL A 172 1.91 -1.25 -4.92
C VAL A 172 1.88 0.27 -4.86
N ARG A 173 1.87 0.93 -6.02
CA ARG A 173 1.86 2.39 -6.12
C ARG A 173 0.71 2.82 -7.01
N LEU A 174 -0.05 3.79 -6.54
CA LEU A 174 -1.02 4.53 -7.34
C LEU A 174 -0.37 5.83 -7.77
N VAL A 175 -0.51 6.20 -9.05
CA VAL A 175 0.03 7.43 -9.62
C VAL A 175 -1.12 8.19 -10.25
N ALA A 176 -1.50 9.33 -9.67
CA ALA A 176 -2.43 10.26 -10.30
C ALA A 176 -1.73 10.94 -11.48
N GLU A 177 -2.05 10.53 -12.70
CA GLU A 177 -1.47 11.08 -13.93
C GLU A 177 -2.18 12.36 -14.37
N ALA A 178 -3.50 12.40 -14.17
CA ALA A 178 -4.34 13.57 -14.42
C ALA A 178 -5.48 13.64 -13.39
N VAL A 179 -5.97 14.87 -13.17
CA VAL A 179 -7.08 15.16 -12.25
C VAL A 179 -8.12 16.04 -12.94
N TRP A 180 -9.38 15.86 -12.54
CA TRP A 180 -10.42 16.85 -12.79
C TRP A 180 -10.31 17.94 -11.72
N PRO A 181 -10.29 19.23 -12.09
CA PRO A 181 -10.19 20.31 -11.12
C PRO A 181 -11.49 20.42 -10.32
N GLY A 182 -11.37 20.55 -9.01
CA GLY A 182 -12.51 20.82 -8.14
C GLY A 182 -13.03 22.25 -8.30
N ALA A 183 -14.33 22.45 -8.14
CA ALA A 183 -14.96 23.77 -8.23
C ALA A 183 -14.51 24.72 -7.10
N ARG A 184 -14.08 24.18 -5.96
CA ARG A 184 -13.66 24.96 -4.78
C ARG A 184 -12.23 24.72 -4.35
N TRP A 185 -11.77 23.49 -4.48
CA TRP A 185 -10.47 23.08 -3.98
C TRP A 185 -9.63 22.42 -5.06
N SER A 186 -8.38 22.87 -5.20
CA SER A 186 -7.42 22.38 -6.18
C SER A 186 -6.65 21.13 -5.73
N ASP A 187 -6.82 20.72 -4.48
CA ASP A 187 -6.17 19.54 -3.93
C ASP A 187 -6.95 18.31 -4.39
N LEU A 188 -6.21 17.26 -4.77
CA LEU A 188 -6.76 15.95 -5.09
C LEU A 188 -7.50 15.41 -3.84
N CYS A 189 -8.41 14.47 -4.01
CA CYS A 189 -8.95 13.69 -2.92
C CYS A 189 -9.08 12.24 -3.36
N ILE A 190 -8.75 11.31 -2.47
CA ILE A 190 -9.04 9.89 -2.61
C ILE A 190 -9.64 9.50 -1.28
N ALA A 191 -10.90 9.04 -1.29
CA ALA A 191 -11.61 8.77 -0.04
C ALA A 191 -11.28 7.38 0.51
N GLU A 192 -11.17 6.37 -0.35
CA GLU A 192 -10.98 4.98 0.06
C GLU A 192 -10.24 4.19 -1.00
N ILE A 193 -9.45 3.22 -0.55
CA ILE A 193 -8.66 2.30 -1.36
C ILE A 193 -8.84 0.90 -0.76
N THR A 194 -9.55 0.05 -1.49
CA THR A 194 -9.70 -1.36 -1.12
C THR A 194 -8.80 -2.21 -2.02
N ILE A 195 -7.96 -3.04 -1.40
CA ILE A 195 -7.13 -4.01 -2.11
C ILE A 195 -7.63 -5.41 -1.77
N GLU A 196 -8.02 -6.18 -2.78
CA GLU A 196 -8.36 -7.59 -2.61
C GLU A 196 -7.27 -8.46 -3.23
N GLY A 197 -6.79 -9.41 -2.43
CA GLY A 197 -5.73 -10.32 -2.84
C GLY A 197 -5.97 -11.74 -2.36
N THR A 198 -5.11 -12.64 -2.82
CA THR A 198 -4.95 -13.95 -2.17
C THR A 198 -3.70 -13.88 -1.33
N LEU A 199 -3.87 -13.96 -0.01
CA LEU A 199 -2.75 -14.13 0.92
C LEU A 199 -2.03 -15.41 0.53
N ARG A 200 -0.75 -15.32 0.16
CA ARG A 200 0.09 -16.52 0.25
C ARG A 200 0.18 -16.80 1.73
N GLN A 201 -0.60 -17.77 2.22
CA GLN A 201 -0.27 -18.41 3.48
C GLN A 201 1.15 -18.93 3.32
N THR A 202 2.10 -18.18 3.87
CA THR A 202 3.40 -18.72 4.20
C THR A 202 3.07 -19.86 5.13
N VAL A 203 3.06 -21.09 4.60
CA VAL A 203 2.91 -22.28 5.43
C VAL A 203 4.06 -22.14 6.41
N ALA A 204 3.74 -21.79 7.66
CA ALA A 204 4.74 -21.61 8.68
C ALA A 204 5.56 -22.89 8.67
N SER A 205 6.85 -22.78 8.34
CA SER A 205 7.74 -23.93 8.45
C SER A 205 7.52 -24.49 9.85
N PRO A 206 7.23 -25.81 9.99
CA PRO A 206 7.00 -26.38 11.30
C PRO A 206 8.15 -25.96 12.21
N PRO A 207 7.86 -25.53 13.46
CA PRO A 207 8.89 -25.02 14.35
C PRO A 207 10.05 -26.01 14.36
N PRO A 208 11.31 -25.53 14.26
CA PRO A 208 12.47 -26.41 14.34
C PRO A 208 12.29 -27.26 15.60
N ARG A 209 12.37 -28.59 15.43
CA ARG A 209 12.26 -29.51 16.57
C ARG A 209 13.24 -29.02 17.65
N PRO A 210 12.80 -28.87 18.91
CA PRO A 210 13.72 -28.50 19.98
C PRO A 210 14.85 -29.52 19.99
N SER A 211 16.08 -29.05 19.76
CA SER A 211 17.28 -29.83 20.01
C SER A 211 17.33 -30.12 21.50
N SER A 212 17.34 -31.39 21.86
CA SER A 212 17.23 -31.90 23.23
C SER A 212 18.46 -31.70 24.11
N ASP A 213 19.42 -30.89 23.67
CA ASP A 213 20.75 -30.87 24.24
C ASP A 213 21.08 -29.43 24.67
N ASP A 214 20.62 -29.01 25.85
CA ASP A 214 21.44 -28.12 26.69
C ASP A 214 20.95 -28.09 28.15
N GLU A 215 21.80 -28.62 29.02
CA GLU A 215 21.66 -28.67 30.46
C GLU A 215 22.16 -27.37 31.10
N THR A 216 21.32 -26.80 31.96
CA THR A 216 21.63 -26.19 33.26
C THR A 216 22.89 -25.29 33.38
N GLY A 217 22.71 -24.00 33.10
CA GLY A 217 23.58 -22.91 33.57
C GLY A 217 22.78 -21.90 34.39
N ALA A 218 22.91 -21.96 35.72
CA ALA A 218 22.32 -21.00 36.65
C ALA A 218 23.20 -19.73 36.76
N GLY A 219 22.62 -18.54 36.61
CA GLY A 219 23.17 -17.29 37.13
C GLY A 219 22.93 -16.04 36.28
N GLY A 220 22.24 -15.05 36.85
CA GLY A 220 22.32 -13.64 36.44
C GLY A 220 20.98 -12.97 36.14
N ASP A 221 20.66 -11.91 36.87
CA ASP A 221 19.44 -11.06 36.88
C ASP A 221 19.07 -10.35 35.54
N ASP A 222 19.41 -10.90 34.37
CA ASP A 222 19.12 -10.29 33.05
C ASP A 222 17.81 -10.77 32.41
N ALA A 223 17.02 -11.59 33.12
CA ALA A 223 15.83 -12.24 32.58
C ALA A 223 14.63 -11.30 32.30
N ASP A 224 14.68 -10.02 32.71
CA ASP A 224 13.54 -9.10 32.56
C ASP A 224 13.70 -8.07 31.42
N GLN A 225 14.90 -7.89 30.86
CA GLN A 225 15.13 -6.92 29.76
C GLN A 225 14.83 -7.50 28.36
N SER A 226 14.49 -8.79 28.26
CA SER A 226 14.18 -9.48 27.00
C SER A 226 12.74 -9.29 26.53
N ARG A 227 11.87 -8.63 27.31
CA ARG A 227 10.42 -8.78 27.15
C ARG A 227 9.71 -7.76 26.27
N CYS A 228 10.27 -6.58 26.05
CA CYS A 228 9.61 -5.58 25.20
C CYS A 228 10.18 -5.54 23.79
N LEU A 229 9.69 -6.45 22.95
CA LEU A 229 9.92 -6.45 21.51
C LEU A 229 8.75 -5.78 20.81
N TYR A 230 9.06 -4.93 19.84
CA TYR A 230 8.08 -4.30 18.97
C TYR A 230 8.44 -4.63 17.52
N GLN A 231 7.50 -5.23 16.81
CA GLN A 231 7.64 -5.47 15.38
C GLN A 231 7.16 -4.21 14.65
N THR A 232 8.06 -3.57 13.90
CA THR A 232 7.67 -2.38 13.11
C THR A 232 6.93 -2.83 11.86
N TYR A 233 5.83 -2.14 11.51
CA TYR A 233 4.99 -2.50 10.37
C TYR A 233 5.00 -1.43 9.26
N THR A 234 5.26 -0.18 9.64
CA THR A 234 5.30 1.01 8.78
C THR A 234 6.71 1.58 8.69
N SER A 235 6.97 2.45 7.71
CA SER A 235 8.16 3.30 7.78
C SER A 235 8.09 4.21 9.00
N PHE A 236 9.22 4.41 9.65
CA PHE A 236 9.30 5.30 10.80
C PHE A 236 10.55 6.16 10.73
N HIS A 237 10.63 7.13 11.63
CA HIS A 237 11.78 8.01 11.74
C HIS A 237 12.48 7.69 13.06
N LEU A 238 13.75 7.32 12.98
CA LEU A 238 14.63 7.13 14.13
C LEU A 238 15.32 8.45 14.43
N ARG A 239 15.20 8.95 15.66
CA ARG A 239 15.74 10.25 16.06
C ARG A 239 16.92 10.10 17.00
N PRO A 240 17.94 10.97 16.91
CA PRO A 240 19.04 10.96 17.87
C PRO A 240 18.60 11.49 19.25
N THR A 241 17.57 12.33 19.30
CA THR A 241 17.05 12.95 20.53
C THR A 241 15.55 12.76 20.68
N GLU A 242 15.07 12.88 21.91
CA GLU A 242 13.65 12.81 22.23
C GLU A 242 12.94 14.07 21.72
N THR A 243 12.36 14.01 20.52
CA THR A 243 11.69 15.17 19.94
C THR A 243 10.55 14.80 18.98
N VAL A 244 9.55 15.68 18.87
CA VAL A 244 8.47 15.55 17.89
C VAL A 244 8.93 15.88 16.46
N THR A 245 10.02 16.66 16.31
CA THR A 245 10.49 17.08 14.98
C THR A 245 11.12 15.92 14.20
N ARG A 246 11.21 16.08 12.87
CA ARG A 246 11.95 15.19 11.97
C ARG A 246 13.36 15.71 11.64
N VAL A 247 13.74 16.88 12.16
CA VAL A 247 15.06 17.44 11.89
C VAL A 247 16.13 16.49 12.46
N GLY A 248 17.02 16.01 11.59
CA GLY A 248 18.08 15.07 11.95
C GLY A 248 17.62 13.62 12.17
N SER A 249 16.37 13.28 11.86
CA SER A 249 15.90 11.89 11.95
C SER A 249 16.25 11.09 10.70
N GLU A 250 16.62 9.83 10.88
CA GLU A 250 16.78 8.84 9.82
C GLU A 250 15.43 8.21 9.49
N GLU A 251 15.01 8.22 8.22
CA GLU A 251 13.86 7.42 7.78
C GLU A 251 14.27 5.96 7.64
N VAL A 252 13.59 5.09 8.37
CA VAL A 252 13.77 3.64 8.33
C VAL A 252 12.61 3.07 7.53
N ALA A 253 12.89 2.74 6.28
CA ALA A 253 11.94 2.16 5.33
C ALA A 253 11.93 0.62 5.35
N THR A 254 12.58 -0.01 6.32
CA THR A 254 12.49 -1.45 6.58
C THR A 254 11.53 -1.73 7.74
N ASN A 255 11.16 -3.00 7.93
CA ASN A 255 10.29 -3.44 9.02
C ASN A 255 11.09 -4.25 10.06
N PRO A 256 12.16 -3.70 10.67
CA PRO A 256 12.96 -4.41 11.64
C PRO A 256 12.13 -4.72 12.90
N GLN A 257 12.52 -5.78 13.60
CA GLN A 257 12.16 -5.93 14.99
C GLN A 257 13.05 -5.01 15.83
N VAL A 258 12.44 -4.28 16.77
CA VAL A 258 13.16 -3.41 17.70
C VAL A 258 12.89 -3.85 19.14
N ARG A 259 13.88 -3.66 20.00
CA ARG A 259 13.72 -3.76 21.45
C ARG A 259 13.45 -2.38 22.00
N VAL A 260 12.39 -2.23 22.80
CA VAL A 260 12.07 -0.99 23.48
C VAL A 260 12.84 -0.95 24.79
N LEU A 261 13.74 0.02 24.90
CA LEU A 261 14.66 0.13 26.04
C LEU A 261 14.15 1.08 27.11
N ARG A 262 13.52 2.19 26.69
CA ARG A 262 13.08 3.25 27.62
C ARG A 262 11.90 4.04 27.04
N ALA A 263 10.97 4.41 27.91
CA ALA A 263 9.89 5.35 27.60
C ALA A 263 10.39 6.80 27.68
N GLY A 264 10.03 7.63 26.71
CA GLY A 264 10.20 9.08 26.79
C GLY A 264 9.07 9.76 27.55
N THR A 265 9.05 11.07 27.49
CA THR A 265 7.98 11.94 28.02
C THR A 265 7.11 12.56 26.93
N THR A 266 7.53 12.45 25.67
CA THR A 266 6.85 13.07 24.53
C THR A 266 5.74 12.17 23.96
N LEU A 267 4.56 12.76 23.75
CA LEU A 267 3.42 12.14 23.08
C LEU A 267 3.10 12.83 21.75
N ARG A 268 2.56 12.06 20.80
CA ARG A 268 2.01 12.56 19.54
C ARG A 268 0.72 11.82 19.23
N GLY A 269 -0.41 12.39 19.64
CA GLY A 269 -1.71 11.73 19.52
C GLY A 269 -1.76 10.49 20.41
N ARG A 270 -1.90 9.31 19.79
CA ARG A 270 -1.90 8.00 20.49
C ARG A 270 -0.54 7.31 20.48
N ASP A 271 0.49 7.98 19.98
CA ASP A 271 1.86 7.46 19.93
C ASP A 271 2.69 8.02 21.09
N GLY A 272 3.47 7.16 21.72
CA GLY A 272 4.53 7.55 22.65
C GLY A 272 5.90 7.52 21.97
N ILE A 273 6.83 8.37 22.38
CA ILE A 273 8.22 8.25 21.95
C ILE A 273 8.98 7.29 22.86
N PHE A 274 9.72 6.37 22.27
CA PHE A 274 10.49 5.36 22.99
C PHE A 274 11.91 5.29 22.44
N TYR A 275 12.86 5.08 23.32
CA TYR A 275 14.23 4.75 22.94
C TYR A 275 14.29 3.26 22.61
N VAL A 276 14.73 2.93 21.39
CA VAL A 276 14.72 1.58 20.85
C VAL A 276 16.10 1.16 20.36
N ARG A 277 16.35 -0.15 20.32
CA ARG A 277 17.51 -0.78 19.68
C ARG A 277 17.06 -1.75 18.60
N PHE A 278 17.73 -1.75 17.46
CA PHE A 278 17.42 -2.62 16.34
C PHE A 278 17.99 -4.03 16.57
N LEU A 279 17.25 -5.05 16.16
CA LEU A 279 17.65 -6.46 16.26
C LEU A 279 18.05 -7.06 14.90
N ASP A 280 18.33 -6.22 13.91
CA ASP A 280 18.75 -6.59 12.56
C ASP A 280 20.28 -6.73 12.40
N GLY A 281 21.03 -6.65 13.50
CA GLY A 281 22.50 -6.67 13.53
C GLY A 281 23.17 -5.32 13.26
N SER A 282 22.41 -4.25 13.00
CA SER A 282 22.99 -2.94 12.70
C SER A 282 23.45 -2.15 13.94
N GLU A 283 23.17 -2.65 15.14
CA GLU A 283 23.37 -1.95 16.43
C GLU A 283 22.78 -0.52 16.49
N ARG A 284 21.81 -0.20 15.64
CA ARG A 284 21.21 1.14 15.60
C ARG A 284 20.34 1.35 16.83
N GLU A 285 20.42 2.56 17.38
CA GLU A 285 19.57 3.01 18.48
C GLU A 285 19.05 4.42 18.23
N GLY A 286 17.91 4.73 18.83
CA GLY A 286 17.36 6.08 18.79
C GLY A 286 15.93 6.13 19.27
N TRP A 287 15.34 7.30 19.10
CA TRP A 287 13.98 7.59 19.53
C TRP A 287 12.98 7.41 18.39
N MET A 288 11.99 6.57 18.63
CA MET A 288 10.94 6.20 17.68
C MET A 288 9.57 6.41 18.31
N PHE A 289 8.60 6.89 17.52
CA PHE A 289 7.20 6.88 17.95
C PHE A 289 6.60 5.48 17.76
N ILE A 290 6.01 4.93 18.82
CA ILE A 290 5.33 3.63 18.83
C ILE A 290 3.88 3.87 19.30
N PRO A 291 2.86 3.34 18.62
CA PRO A 291 1.48 3.41 19.10
C PRO A 291 1.37 2.73 20.47
N LEU A 292 0.81 3.44 21.46
CA LEU A 292 0.75 2.93 22.84
C LEU A 292 0.00 1.61 22.95
N ARG A 293 -0.99 1.38 22.07
CA ARG A 293 -1.80 0.15 22.02
C ARG A 293 -1.02 -1.08 21.54
N ASP A 294 0.13 -0.89 20.89
CA ASP A 294 0.92 -1.98 20.31
C ASP A 294 1.98 -2.50 21.30
N LEU A 295 2.15 -1.84 22.45
CA LEU A 295 3.08 -2.26 23.49
C LEU A 295 2.40 -3.23 24.46
N GLY A 296 3.01 -4.40 24.64
CA GLY A 296 2.52 -5.42 25.56
C GLY A 296 2.72 -5.06 27.04
N PRO A 297 2.02 -5.76 27.95
CA PRO A 297 2.29 -5.66 29.38
C PRO A 297 3.76 -6.04 29.67
N GLY A 298 4.47 -5.18 30.40
CA GLY A 298 5.91 -5.33 30.66
C GLY A 298 6.81 -4.45 29.79
N CYS A 299 6.26 -3.74 28.81
CA CYS A 299 6.96 -2.67 28.12
C CYS A 299 7.06 -1.41 28.99
N PRO A 300 8.13 -0.59 28.84
CA PRO A 300 8.16 0.77 29.39
C PRO A 300 6.88 1.52 29.02
N GLN A 301 6.26 2.19 30.00
CA GLN A 301 5.03 2.95 29.81
C GLN A 301 5.32 4.45 29.93
N ILE A 302 4.55 5.26 29.20
CA ILE A 302 4.51 6.73 29.33
C ILE A 302 3.34 7.11 30.23
#